data_AF-A0A6N7AJJ9-F1
#
_entry.id   AF-A0A6N7AJJ9-F1
#
_cell.length_a   1.000
_cell.length_b   1.000
_cell.length_c   1.000
_cell.angle_alpha   90.00
_cell.angle_beta   90.00
_cell.angle_gamma   90.00
#
_symmetry.space_group_name_H-M   'P 1'
#
loop_
_entity.id
_entity.type
_entity.pdbx_description
1 polymer ?
#
loop_
_entity_poly.entity_id
_entity_poly.type
_entity_poly.pdbx_seq_one_letter_code
_entity_poly.pdbx_strand_id
1 'polypeptide(L)'
;MSTAQPIRQACEKMTSLVHTARRLLHDGRRVDLSILTDRIGEICMDVARLPEREARTLVPILERLQDALDTLTHELPTFVKDQHGLMPKA
;
A
#
# COMPACT_ATOMS: atom_id res chain seq x y z
N MET A 1 -21.91 1.54 16.78
CA MET A 1 -20.58 1.66 16.15
C MET A 1 -20.73 1.20 14.70
N SER A 2 -20.25 1.95 13.70
CA SER A 2 -20.37 1.54 12.30
C SER A 2 -19.43 0.36 12.00
N THR A 3 -19.93 -0.62 11.24
CA THR A 3 -19.16 -1.80 10.85
C THR A 3 -18.04 -1.48 9.86
N ALA A 4 -18.09 -0.32 9.21
CA ALA A 4 -17.04 0.21 8.35
C ALA A 4 -15.84 0.80 9.12
N GLN A 5 -15.96 1.09 10.42
CA GLN A 5 -14.91 1.77 11.18
C GLN A 5 -13.59 0.97 11.30
N PRO A 6 -13.60 -0.34 11.54
CA PRO A 6 -12.37 -1.15 11.54
C PRO A 6 -11.70 -1.17 10.16
N ILE A 7 -12.49 -1.20 9.09
CA ILE A 7 -11.99 -1.22 7.70
C ILE A 7 -11.35 0.13 7.38
N ARG A 8 -11.97 1.25 7.78
CA ARG A 8 -11.38 2.59 7.68
C ARG A 8 -10.01 2.65 8.34
N GLN A 9 -9.91 2.18 9.59
CA GLN A 9 -8.63 2.15 10.31
C GLN A 9 -7.60 1.25 9.64
N ALA A 10 -8.03 0.12 9.06
CA ALA A 10 -7.16 -0.76 8.30
C ALA A 10 -6.59 -0.05 7.08
N CYS A 11 -7.42 0.66 6.29
CA CYS A 11 -6.96 1.44 5.15
C CYS A 11 -5.98 2.54 5.55
N GLU A 12 -6.27 3.30 6.61
CA GLU A 12 -5.39 4.35 7.15
C GLU A 12 -4.01 3.80 7.55
N LYS A 13 -3.99 2.65 8.22
CA LYS A 13 -2.75 1.95 8.58
C LYS A 13 -1.99 1.51 7.34
N MET A 14 -2.67 0.95 6.34
CA MET A 14 -2.03 0.53 5.09
C MET A 14 -1.43 1.71 4.34
N THR A 15 -2.14 2.82 4.20
CA THR A 15 -1.60 4.05 3.59
C THR A 15 -0.33 4.51 4.32
N SER A 16 -0.34 4.48 5.66
CA SER A 16 0.82 4.86 6.48
C SER A 16 2.02 3.92 6.29
N LEU A 17 1.76 2.61 6.17
CA LEU A 17 2.79 1.61 5.88
C LEU A 17 3.38 1.81 4.48
N VAL A 18 2.55 2.10 3.46
CA VAL A 18 3.02 2.41 2.11
C VAL A 18 3.95 3.62 2.12
N HIS A 19 3.57 4.71 2.78
CA HIS A 19 4.42 5.89 2.90
C HIS A 19 5.74 5.59 3.62
N THR A 20 5.70 4.76 4.66
CA THR A 20 6.90 4.34 5.38
C THR A 20 7.81 3.49 4.48
N ALA A 21 7.24 2.52 3.75
CA ALA A 21 7.96 1.68 2.81
C ALA A 21 8.64 2.52 1.72
N ARG A 22 7.93 3.49 1.14
CA ARG A 22 8.49 4.45 0.17
C ARG A 22 9.69 5.20 0.75
N ARG A 23 9.56 5.76 1.97
CA ARG A 23 10.68 6.45 2.62
C ARG A 23 11.89 5.54 2.83
N LEU A 24 11.67 4.31 3.28
CA LEU A 24 12.73 3.34 3.49
C LEU A 24 13.42 2.95 2.18
N LEU A 25 12.68 2.80 1.09
CA LEU A 25 13.23 2.54 -0.24
C LEU A 25 14.06 3.74 -0.74
N HIS A 26 13.59 4.97 -0.53
CA HIS A 26 14.36 6.19 -0.80
C HIS A 26 15.66 6.27 0.01
N ASP A 27 15.67 5.76 1.24
CA ASP A 27 16.87 5.65 2.07
C ASP A 27 17.79 4.46 1.65
N GLY A 28 17.48 3.78 0.54
CA GLY A 28 18.24 2.65 0.01
C GLY A 28 18.03 1.32 0.76
N ARG A 29 17.02 1.24 1.63
CA ARG A 29 16.73 0.04 2.41
C ARG A 29 15.86 -0.94 1.62
N ARG A 30 16.07 -2.23 1.87
CA ARG A 30 15.18 -3.29 1.38
C ARG A 30 13.92 -3.36 2.22
N VAL A 31 12.77 -3.41 1.56
CA VAL A 31 11.47 -3.58 2.18
C VAL A 31 10.78 -4.77 1.53
N ASP A 32 10.30 -5.71 2.34
CA ASP A 32 9.42 -6.77 1.88
C ASP A 32 7.98 -6.24 1.82
N LEU A 33 7.42 -6.25 0.62
CA LEU A 33 6.07 -5.75 0.34
C LEU A 33 5.04 -6.89 0.23
N SER A 34 5.43 -8.15 0.39
CA SER A 34 4.51 -9.30 0.28
C SER A 34 3.32 -9.20 1.24
N ILE A 35 3.58 -8.75 2.47
CA ILE A 35 2.56 -8.54 3.52
C ILE A 35 1.51 -7.50 3.11
N LEU A 36 1.87 -6.51 2.26
CA LEU A 36 0.90 -5.52 1.78
C LEU A 36 -0.16 -6.17 0.90
N THR A 37 0.25 -7.06 0.00
CA THR A 37 -0.67 -7.73 -0.95
C THR A 37 -1.74 -8.51 -0.20
N ASP A 38 -1.34 -9.34 0.77
CA ASP A 38 -2.28 -10.14 1.56
C ASP A 38 -3.27 -9.24 2.32
N ARG A 39 -2.75 -8.18 2.95
CA ARG A 39 -3.56 -7.28 3.77
C ARG A 39 -4.53 -6.44 2.95
N ILE A 40 -4.16 -6.03 1.74
CA ILE A 40 -5.06 -5.34 0.81
C ILE A 40 -6.17 -6.29 0.36
N GLY A 41 -5.83 -7.55 0.06
CA GLY A 41 -6.82 -8.59 -0.28
C GLY A 41 -7.87 -8.76 0.82
N GLU A 42 -7.46 -8.82 2.09
CA GLU A 42 -8.37 -8.87 3.25
C GLU A 42 -9.30 -7.65 3.30
N ILE A 43 -8.76 -6.43 3.13
CA ILE A 43 -9.56 -5.20 3.12
C ILE A 43 -10.60 -5.21 2.00
N CYS A 44 -10.22 -5.64 0.79
CA CYS A 44 -11.14 -5.73 -0.34
C CYS A 44 -12.28 -6.72 -0.07
N MET A 45 -11.98 -7.88 0.53
CA MET A 45 -13.02 -8.85 0.92
C MET A 45 -13.95 -8.28 2.00
N ASP A 46 -13.41 -7.56 2.99
CA ASP A 46 -14.21 -6.97 4.05
C ASP A 46 -15.12 -5.84 3.54
N VAL A 47 -14.62 -5.00 2.62
CA VAL A 47 -15.44 -3.98 1.93
C VAL A 47 -16.56 -4.63 1.13
N ALA A 48 -16.28 -5.73 0.40
CA ALA A 48 -17.27 -6.44 -0.40
C ALA A 48 -18.40 -7.06 0.44
N ARG A 49 -18.17 -7.27 1.75
CA ARG A 49 -19.16 -7.79 2.70
C ARG A 49 -20.01 -6.69 3.35
N LEU A 50 -19.67 -5.41 3.17
CA LEU A 50 -20.43 -4.32 3.74
C LEU A 50 -21.72 -4.04 2.95
N PRO A 51 -22.77 -3.54 3.63
CA PRO A 51 -23.90 -2.91 2.95
C PRO A 51 -23.42 -1.76 2.06
N GLU A 52 -24.02 -1.60 0.89
CA GLU A 52 -23.62 -0.58 -0.11
C GLU A 52 -23.48 0.82 0.49
N ARG A 53 -24.42 1.22 1.34
CA ARG A 53 -24.40 2.53 2.00
C ARG A 53 -23.15 2.73 2.87
N GLU A 54 -22.69 1.68 3.56
CA GLU A 54 -21.47 1.74 4.37
C GLU A 54 -20.22 1.67 3.51
N ALA A 55 -20.20 0.81 2.48
CA ALA A 55 -19.10 0.71 1.53
C ALA A 55 -18.83 2.04 0.80
N ARG A 56 -19.88 2.77 0.40
CA ARG A 56 -19.75 4.10 -0.22
C ARG A 56 -19.02 5.11 0.67
N THR A 57 -19.11 5.00 1.99
CA THR A 57 -18.37 5.89 2.91
C THR A 57 -16.87 5.65 2.95
N LEU A 58 -16.42 4.51 2.40
CA LEU A 58 -15.01 4.12 2.32
C LEU A 58 -14.35 4.49 0.99
N VAL A 59 -15.11 4.90 -0.02
CA VAL A 59 -14.55 5.26 -1.35
C VAL A 59 -13.39 6.26 -1.23
N PRO A 60 -13.51 7.40 -0.51
CA PRO A 60 -12.42 8.38 -0.46
C PRO A 60 -11.14 7.89 0.26
N ILE A 61 -11.24 6.85 1.08
CA ILE A 61 -10.06 6.27 1.76
C ILE A 61 -9.44 5.14 0.93
N LEU A 62 -10.25 4.40 0.17
CA LEU A 62 -9.77 3.38 -0.76
C LEU A 62 -9.03 4.02 -1.94
N GLU A 63 -9.54 5.13 -2.49
CA GLU A 63 -8.85 5.92 -3.53
C GLU A 63 -7.48 6.41 -3.04
N ARG A 64 -7.40 6.96 -1.82
CA ARG A 64 -6.12 7.38 -1.23
C ARG A 64 -5.13 6.23 -1.03
N LEU A 65 -5.62 5.05 -0.66
CA LEU A 65 -4.78 3.86 -0.54
C LEU A 65 -4.28 3.41 -1.92
N GLN A 66 -5.15 3.41 -2.92
CA GLN A 66 -4.80 3.11 -4.31
C GLN A 66 -3.72 4.07 -4.83
N ASP A 67 -3.91 5.38 -4.69
CA ASP A 67 -2.94 6.40 -5.13
C ASP A 67 -1.56 6.18 -4.47
N ALA A 68 -1.53 5.83 -3.18
CA ALA A 68 -0.30 5.54 -2.47
C ALA A 68 0.43 4.32 -3.04
N LEU A 69 -0.32 3.24 -3.35
CA LEU A 69 0.20 2.01 -3.94
C LEU A 69 0.68 2.21 -5.39
N ASP A 70 -0.06 2.98 -6.18
CA ASP A 70 0.32 3.34 -7.54
C ASP A 70 1.62 4.15 -7.54
N THR A 71 1.74 5.11 -6.61
CA THR A 71 2.98 5.87 -6.43
C THR A 71 4.16 4.97 -6.05
N LEU A 72 3.97 4.06 -5.08
CA LEU A 72 5.01 3.09 -4.71
C LEU A 72 5.42 2.23 -5.91
N THR A 73 4.46 1.76 -6.70
CA THR A 73 4.70 0.94 -7.88
C THR A 73 5.48 1.70 -8.95
N HIS A 74 5.22 2.99 -9.13
CA HIS A 74 5.98 3.83 -10.06
C HIS A 74 7.45 4.03 -9.62
N GLU A 75 7.71 4.03 -8.31
CA GLU A 75 9.06 4.22 -7.75
C GLU A 75 9.86 2.90 -7.67
N LEU A 76 9.23 1.73 -7.65
CA LEU A 76 9.92 0.44 -7.60
C LEU A 76 10.92 0.20 -8.76
N PRO A 77 10.58 0.50 -10.05
CA PRO A 77 11.52 0.40 -11.16
C PRO A 77 12.78 1.25 -10.99
N THR A 78 12.69 2.41 -10.33
CA THR A 78 13.85 3.23 -9.99
C THR A 78 14.74 2.53 -8.95
N PHE A 79 14.15 2.00 -7.88
CA PHE A 79 14.92 1.30 -6.83
C PHE A 79 15.58 0.00 -7.29
N VAL A 80 15.01 -0.70 -8.28
CA VAL A 80 15.61 -1.92 -8.85
C VAL A 80 16.77 -1.58 -9.80
N LYS A 81 16.69 -0.46 -10.54
CA LYS A 81 17.76 -0.03 -11.45
C LYS A 81 19.02 0.42 -10.71
N ASP A 82 18.89 1.12 -9.59
CA ASP A 82 20.03 1.51 -8.75
C ASP A 82 20.78 0.29 -8.16
N GLN A 83 20.11 -0.85 -8.02
CA GLN A 83 20.70 -2.08 -7.46
C GLN A 83 21.55 -2.88 -8.44
N HIS A 84 21.51 -2.59 -9.75
CA HIS A 84 22.33 -3.28 -10.76
C HIS A 84 23.58 -2.48 -11.18
N GLY A 85 23.88 -1.36 -10.51
CA GLY A 85 25.01 -0.47 -10.82
C GLY A 85 26.35 -0.80 -10.12
N LEU A 86 26.42 -1.81 -9.24
CA LEU A 86 27.66 -2.12 -8.50
C LEU A 86 28.29 -3.46 -8.93
N MET A 87 28.79 -3.52 -10.15
CA MET A 87 29.83 -4.48 -10.58
C MET A 87 30.68 -3.83 -11.69
N PRO A 88 31.83 -3.20 -11.41
CA PRO A 88 32.89 -3.15 -12.41
C PRO A 88 33.47 -4.56 -12.54
N LYS A 89 33.28 -5.16 -13.71
CA LYS A 89 34.04 -6.33 -14.17
C LYS A 89 35.47 -5.88 -14.54
N ALA A 90 36.40 -6.80 -14.26
CA ALA A 90 37.83 -6.84 -14.58
C ALA A 90 38.75 -6.16 -13.57
#